data_AF-A0A3C0CUX9-F1
#
_entry.id   AF-A0A3C0CUX9-F1
#
_cell.length_a   1.000
_cell.length_b   1.000
_cell.length_c   1.000
_cell.angle_alpha   90.00
_cell.angle_beta   90.00
_cell.angle_gamma   90.00
#
_symmetry.space_group_name_H-M   'P 1'
#
loop_
_entity.id
_entity.type
_entity.pdbx_description
1 polymer ?
#
loop_
_entity_poly.entity_id
_entity_poly.type
_entity_poly.pdbx_seq_one_letter_code
_entity_poly.pdbx_strand_id
1 'polypeptide(L)' 'IEKPRVDVILATGIPEERCRKVNLGYMNPADIKVEDYIGKEDQGILYVEKAGEMLYRLKNNPF' A
#
# COMPACT_ATOMS: atom_id res chain seq x y z
N ILE A 1 -21.78 8.95 7.52
CA ILE A 1 -20.43 8.72 8.09
C ILE A 1 -19.57 8.17 6.96
N GLU A 2 -18.49 8.85 6.63
CA GLU A 2 -17.53 8.43 5.59
C GLU A 2 -16.65 7.29 6.10
N LYS A 3 -16.27 6.36 5.22
CA LYS A 3 -15.36 5.24 5.53
C LYS A 3 -14.35 5.08 4.38
N PRO A 4 -13.04 4.91 4.68
CA PRO A 4 -12.04 4.59 3.67
C PRO A 4 -12.43 3.32 2.89
N ARG A 5 -12.21 3.34 1.57
CA ARG A 5 -12.44 2.17 0.70
C ARG A 5 -11.25 1.21 0.67
N VAL A 6 -10.10 1.67 1.16
CA VAL A 6 -8.83 0.94 1.21
C VAL A 6 -8.11 1.31 2.50
N ASP A 7 -7.33 0.37 3.02
CA ASP A 7 -6.39 0.61 4.11
C ASP A 7 -5.04 1.03 3.53
N VAL A 8 -4.51 2.16 4.01
CA VAL A 8 -3.20 2.66 3.62
C VAL A 8 -2.26 2.50 4.81
N ILE A 9 -1.20 1.71 4.62
CA ILE A 9 -0.21 1.41 5.65
C ILE A 9 1.14 2.03 5.24
N LEU A 10 1.78 2.74 6.17
CA LEU A 10 3.12 3.30 5.96
C LEU A 10 4.19 2.42 6.60
N ALA A 11 5.08 1.87 5.77
CA ALA A 11 6.31 1.22 6.19
C ALA A 11 7.49 2.19 6.11
N THR A 12 7.56 3.14 7.05
CA THR A 12 8.56 4.22 7.05
C THR A 12 9.12 4.47 8.44
N GLY A 13 10.13 5.35 8.57
CA GLY A 13 10.64 5.80 9.86
C GLY A 13 9.70 6.75 10.63
N ILE A 14 8.51 7.07 10.10
CA ILE A 14 7.51 7.88 10.81
C ILE A 14 6.96 7.06 12.00
N PRO A 15 6.90 7.63 13.21
CA PRO A 15 6.35 6.92 14.37
C PRO A 15 4.90 6.49 14.15
N GLU A 16 4.56 5.29 14.62
CA GLU A 16 3.21 4.70 14.50
C GLU A 16 2.10 5.63 15.00
N GLU A 17 2.33 6.31 16.13
CA GLU A 17 1.37 7.24 16.72
C GLU A 17 1.01 8.37 15.74
N ARG A 18 1.97 8.84 14.94
CA ARG A 18 1.76 9.89 13.93
C ARG A 18 0.96 9.37 12.73
N CYS A 19 1.18 8.13 12.29
CA CYS A 19 0.37 7.51 11.24
C CYS A 19 -1.10 7.37 11.67
N ARG A 20 -1.32 6.86 12.89
CA ARG A 20 -2.67 6.66 13.44
C ARG A 20 -3.45 7.97 13.60
N LYS A 21 -2.78 9.08 13.96
CA LYS A 21 -3.38 10.42 14.05
C LYS A 21 -4.02 10.91 12.75
N VAL A 22 -3.58 10.40 11.60
CA VAL A 22 -4.10 10.75 10.27
C VAL A 22 -4.85 9.59 9.60
N ASN A 23 -5.31 8.61 10.39
CA ASN A 23 -6.05 7.45 9.91
C ASN A 23 -5.27 6.57 8.91
N LEU A 24 -3.96 6.43 9.11
CA LEU A 24 -3.10 5.51 8.36
C LEU A 24 -2.64 4.37 9.27
N GLY A 25 -2.49 3.19 8.68
CA GLY A 25 -1.81 2.06 9.30
C GLY A 25 -0.30 2.29 9.39
N TYR A 26 0.36 1.46 10.20
CA TYR A 26 1.81 1.45 10.35
C TYR A 26 2.33 0.03 10.22
N MET A 27 3.52 -0.11 9.63
CA MET A 27 4.28 -1.34 9.62
C MET A 27 5.75 -0.99 9.80
N ASN A 28 6.49 -1.81 10.54
CA ASN A 28 7.91 -1.55 10.74
C ASN A 28 8.67 -1.83 9.43
N PRO A 29 9.38 -0.85 8.84
CA PRO A 29 10.11 -1.06 7.58
C PRO A 29 11.21 -2.13 7.69
N ALA A 30 11.77 -2.37 8.88
CA ALA A 30 12.79 -3.40 9.07
C ALA A 30 12.24 -4.84 8.97
N ASP A 31 10.92 -5.01 9.13
CA ASP A 31 10.26 -6.31 9.07
C ASP A 31 9.75 -6.63 7.66
N ILE A 32 9.87 -5.69 6.71
CA ILE A 32 9.46 -5.86 5.32
C ILE A 32 10.59 -6.44 4.48
N LYS A 33 10.30 -7.56 3.82
CA LYS A 33 11.13 -8.13 2.75
C LYS A 33 10.43 -7.94 1.42
N VAL A 34 11.06 -7.23 0.50
CA VAL A 34 10.44 -6.87 -0.78
C VAL A 34 10.18 -8.12 -1.63
N GLU A 35 11.04 -9.11 -1.50
CA GLU A 35 10.97 -10.40 -2.19
C GLU A 35 9.68 -11.16 -1.85
N ASP A 36 9.07 -10.90 -0.69
CA ASP A 36 7.81 -11.52 -0.29
C ASP A 36 6.61 -10.99 -1.10
N TYR A 37 6.78 -9.97 -1.94
CA TYR A 37 5.71 -9.36 -2.75
C TYR A 37 5.94 -9.48 -4.27
N ILE A 38 7.16 -9.80 -4.70
CA ILE A 38 7.51 -9.90 -6.13
C ILE A 38 6.91 -11.18 -6.74
N GLY A 39 6.31 -11.07 -7.92
CA GLY A 39 5.84 -12.23 -8.70
C GLY A 39 4.63 -12.94 -8.11
N LYS A 40 3.83 -12.24 -7.29
CA LYS A 40 2.63 -12.77 -6.61
C LYS A 40 1.33 -12.17 -7.17
N GLU A 41 1.35 -11.75 -8.43
CA GLU A 41 0.18 -11.18 -9.10
C GLU A 41 -0.98 -12.19 -9.23
N ASP A 42 -0.67 -13.48 -9.29
CA ASP A 42 -1.64 -14.58 -9.25
C ASP A 42 -2.39 -14.67 -7.91
N GLN A 43 -1.77 -14.19 -6.84
CA GLN A 43 -2.36 -14.06 -5.51
C GLN A 43 -3.02 -12.67 -5.29
N GLY A 44 -3.06 -11.83 -6.33
CA GLY A 44 -3.62 -10.48 -6.26
C GLY A 44 -2.70 -9.44 -5.61
N ILE A 45 -1.41 -9.72 -5.49
CA ILE A 45 -0.40 -8.79 -4.96
C ILE A 45 0.37 -8.17 -6.11
N LEU A 46 0.35 -6.84 -6.21
CA LEU A 46 1.14 -6.09 -7.18
C LEU A 46 2.30 -5.40 -6.47
N TYR A 47 3.53 -5.72 -6.91
CA TYR A 47 4.73 -4.98 -6.51
C TYR A 47 5.11 -3.95 -7.58
N VAL A 48 5.42 -2.73 -7.16
CA VAL A 48 5.88 -1.65 -8.04
C VAL A 48 7.11 -1.01 -7.41
N GLU A 49 8.29 -1.27 -7.98
CA GLU A 49 9.58 -0.79 -7.45
C GLU A 49 9.64 0.74 -7.34
N LYS A 50 9.17 1.45 -8.39
CA LYS A 50 9.09 2.92 -8.44
C LYS A 50 7.63 3.38 -8.46
N ALA A 51 6.95 3.15 -7.34
CA ALA A 51 5.57 3.59 -7.18
C ALA A 51 5.47 5.14 -7.24
N GLY A 52 4.35 5.65 -7.75
CA GLY A 52 4.07 7.09 -7.83
C GLY A 52 4.27 7.73 -9.22
N GLU A 53 4.92 7.04 -10.15
CA GLU A 53 5.13 7.54 -11.53
C GLU A 53 4.16 6.94 -12.55
N MET A 54 3.54 5.79 -12.23
CA MET A 54 2.63 5.07 -13.10
C MET A 54 1.17 5.21 -12.64
N LEU A 55 0.30 5.63 -13.56
CA LEU A 55 -1.15 5.63 -13.34
C LEU A 55 -1.76 4.33 -13.87
N TYR A 56 -2.51 3.64 -13.00
CA TYR A 56 -3.19 2.40 -13.34
C TYR A 56 -4.65 2.66 -13.66
N ARG A 57 -5.13 2.06 -14.76
CA ARG A 57 -6.54 2.10 -15.18
C ARG A 57 -7.06 0.67 -15.25
N LEU A 58 -8.27 0.45 -14.71
CA LEU A 58 -8.96 -0.83 -14.83
C LEU A 58 -9.17 -1.17 -16.31
N LYS A 59 -8.90 -2.43 -16.69
CA LYS A 59 -9.13 -2.90 -18.07
C LYS A 59 -10.58 -2.69 -18.49
N ASN A 60 -11.49 -3.02 -17.58
CA ASN A 60 -12.92 -2.76 -17.73
C ASN A 60 -13.26 -1.63 -16.77
N ASN A 61 -13.33 -0.40 -17.28
CA ASN A 61 -13.74 0.75 -16.48
C ASN A 61 -15.25 0.68 -16.25
N PRO A 62 -15.74 0.58 -15.00
CA PRO A 62 -17.18 0.55 -14.71
C PRO A 62 -17.82 1.95 -14.69
N PHE A 63 -17.07 2.99 -15.07
CA PHE A 63 -17.50 4.39 -15.17
C PHE A 63 -17.40 4.89 -16.61
#